data_AF-A0AAU2AVA6-F1
#
_entry.id   AF-A0AAU2AVA6-F1
#
_cell.length_a   1.000
_cell.length_b   1.000
_cell.length_c   1.000
_cell.angle_alpha   90.00
_cell.angle_beta   90.00
_cell.angle_gamma   90.00
#
_symmetry.space_group_name_H-M   'P 1'
#
loop_
_entity.id
_entity.type
_entity.pdbx_description
1 polymer ?
#
loop_
_entity_poly.entity_id
_entity_poly.type
_entity_poly.pdbx_seq_one_letter_code
_entity_poly.pdbx_strand_id
1 'polypeptide(L)'
;MTNQQAHEALIAFDRARQADFGFSRPQLRLLRHLSQHDLSPDGRGLTVAELRETMCSHLGPGSDLGADAAVLLELGWLTGDGEGRLWITESGEAARADLARHAPVGREQIHHGVDDAGRVTAPKVPRQMIRDAGGRPART
;
A
#
# COMPACT_ATOMS: atom_id res chain seq x y z
N MET A 1 25.79 2.28 3.48
CA MET A 1 24.38 2.46 3.04
C MET A 1 23.66 3.29 4.08
N THR A 2 23.11 4.44 3.72
CA THR A 2 22.35 5.29 4.67
C THR A 2 20.91 4.79 4.81
N ASN A 3 20.19 5.20 5.87
CA ASN A 3 18.78 4.80 6.08
C ASN A 3 17.87 5.25 4.93
N GLN A 4 18.18 6.41 4.33
CA GLN A 4 17.51 6.91 3.13
C GLN A 4 17.76 6.02 1.90
N GLN A 5 19.00 5.62 1.63
CA GLN A 5 19.32 4.70 0.52
C GLN A 5 18.66 3.32 0.71
N ALA A 6 18.59 2.83 1.96
CA ALA A 6 17.87 1.60 2.27
C ALA A 6 16.36 1.74 1.97
N HIS A 7 15.76 2.87 2.35
CA HIS A 7 14.34 3.15 2.11
C HIS A 7 14.01 3.26 0.60
N GLU A 8 14.82 3.98 -0.16
CA GLU A 8 14.66 4.12 -1.61
C GLU A 8 14.83 2.78 -2.35
N ALA A 9 15.84 1.98 -1.96
CA ALA A 9 16.07 0.65 -2.53
C ALA A 9 14.90 -0.31 -2.27
N LEU A 10 14.32 -0.26 -1.07
CA LEU A 10 13.12 -1.05 -0.72
C LEU A 10 11.90 -0.62 -1.54
N ILE A 11 11.70 0.69 -1.72
CA ILE A 11 10.61 1.20 -2.57
C ILE A 11 10.78 0.74 -4.01
N ALA A 12 12.00 0.80 -4.56
CA ALA A 12 12.30 0.38 -5.92
C ALA A 12 12.10 -1.14 -6.12
N PHE A 13 12.57 -1.97 -5.18
CA PHE A 13 12.41 -3.43 -5.23
C PHE A 13 10.93 -3.85 -5.24
N ASP A 14 10.12 -3.28 -4.35
CA ASP A 14 8.69 -3.56 -4.30
C ASP A 14 7.96 -3.04 -5.55
N ARG A 15 8.38 -1.90 -6.11
CA ARG A 15 7.83 -1.35 -7.37
C ARG A 15 8.15 -2.24 -8.57
N ALA A 16 9.37 -2.80 -8.62
CA ALA A 16 9.77 -3.73 -9.68
C ALA A 16 8.93 -5.01 -9.63
N ARG A 17 8.76 -5.61 -8.45
CA ARG A 17 7.87 -6.79 -8.30
C ARG A 17 6.42 -6.49 -8.66
N GLN A 18 5.94 -5.30 -8.33
CA GLN A 18 4.58 -4.86 -8.65
C GLN A 18 4.37 -4.68 -10.16
N ALA A 19 5.37 -4.18 -10.86
CA ALA A 19 5.36 -4.12 -12.32
C ALA A 19 5.31 -5.52 -12.94
N ASP A 20 5.98 -6.53 -12.34
CA ASP A 20 5.91 -7.93 -12.80
C ASP A 20 4.49 -8.51 -12.71
N PHE A 21 3.66 -8.00 -11.82
CA PHE A 21 2.25 -8.39 -11.68
C PHE A 21 1.26 -7.38 -12.30
N GLY A 22 1.76 -6.30 -12.91
CA GLY A 22 0.95 -5.33 -13.66
C GLY A 22 0.13 -4.33 -12.84
N PHE A 23 0.40 -4.10 -11.55
CA PHE A 23 -0.37 -3.13 -10.75
C PHE A 23 0.50 -2.39 -9.71
N SER A 24 0.06 -1.21 -9.27
CA SER A 24 0.80 -0.30 -8.37
C SER A 24 0.43 -0.44 -6.88
N ARG A 25 1.28 0.04 -5.94
CA ARG A 25 0.94 0.10 -4.50
C ARG A 25 -0.39 0.81 -4.22
N PRO A 26 -0.69 1.99 -4.83
CA PRO A 26 -2.00 2.63 -4.71
C PRO A 26 -3.16 1.72 -5.12
N GLN A 27 -3.02 0.97 -6.22
CA GLN A 27 -4.06 0.08 -6.74
C GLN A 27 -4.38 -1.07 -5.78
N LEU A 28 -3.35 -1.75 -5.25
CA LEU A 28 -3.60 -2.77 -4.22
C LEU A 28 -4.28 -2.18 -2.98
N ARG A 29 -3.87 -0.98 -2.58
CA ARG A 29 -4.44 -0.32 -1.40
C ARG A 29 -5.89 0.09 -1.62
N LEU A 30 -6.26 0.55 -2.83
CA LEU A 30 -7.65 0.79 -3.24
C LEU A 30 -8.50 -0.47 -3.04
N LEU A 31 -8.05 -1.61 -3.57
CA LEU A 31 -8.77 -2.88 -3.44
C LEU A 31 -8.98 -3.27 -1.97
N ARG A 32 -7.95 -3.10 -1.14
CA ARG A 32 -8.03 -3.41 0.30
C ARG A 32 -9.02 -2.53 1.05
N HIS A 33 -9.12 -1.24 0.69
CA HIS A 33 -10.08 -0.31 1.30
C HIS A 33 -11.52 -0.48 0.83
N LEU A 34 -11.74 -1.21 -0.27
CA LEU A 34 -13.07 -1.55 -0.77
C LEU A 34 -13.51 -2.97 -0.36
N SER A 35 -12.57 -3.82 0.05
CA SER A 35 -12.85 -5.20 0.47
C SER A 35 -13.37 -5.29 1.90
N GLN A 36 -14.55 -5.89 2.07
CA GLN A 36 -15.08 -6.31 3.38
C GLN A 36 -14.24 -7.41 4.07
N HIS A 37 -13.37 -8.06 3.31
CA HIS A 37 -12.47 -9.12 3.79
C HIS A 37 -11.09 -8.57 4.19
N ASP A 38 -10.92 -7.24 4.23
CA ASP A 38 -9.67 -6.57 4.59
C ASP A 38 -9.92 -5.28 5.39
N LEU A 39 -9.84 -4.09 4.76
CA LEU A 39 -9.89 -2.81 5.48
C LEU A 39 -11.27 -2.14 5.46
N SER A 40 -12.21 -2.59 4.63
CA SER A 40 -13.57 -2.07 4.65
C SER A 40 -14.38 -2.79 5.74
N PRO A 41 -14.96 -2.08 6.72
CA PRO A 41 -15.72 -2.72 7.78
C PRO A 41 -17.07 -3.27 7.34
N ASP A 42 -17.67 -2.71 6.28
CA ASP A 42 -19.03 -3.02 5.82
C ASP A 42 -19.11 -3.31 4.32
N GLY A 43 -17.98 -3.25 3.59
CA GLY A 43 -17.95 -3.45 2.15
C GLY A 43 -18.68 -2.36 1.36
N ARG A 44 -19.03 -1.23 1.99
CA ARG A 44 -19.73 -0.15 1.29
C ARG A 44 -18.81 0.43 0.23
N GLY A 45 -19.38 0.77 -0.92
CA GLY A 45 -18.64 1.43 -1.98
C GLY A 45 -18.20 2.82 -1.54
N LEU A 46 -17.01 3.22 -1.96
CA LEU A 46 -16.42 4.51 -1.60
C LEU A 46 -16.13 5.32 -2.86
N THR A 47 -16.26 6.63 -2.74
CA THR A 47 -15.80 7.57 -3.77
C THR A 47 -14.28 7.71 -3.74
N VAL A 48 -13.68 8.16 -4.84
CA VAL A 48 -12.24 8.46 -4.91
C VAL A 48 -11.82 9.50 -3.85
N ALA A 49 -12.69 10.44 -3.51
CA ALA A 49 -12.45 11.43 -2.46
C ALA A 49 -12.40 10.77 -1.06
N GLU A 50 -13.39 9.95 -0.71
CA GLU A 50 -13.42 9.19 0.56
C GLU A 50 -12.19 8.27 0.68
N LEU A 51 -11.79 7.61 -0.42
CA LEU A 51 -10.61 6.76 -0.49
C LEU A 51 -9.33 7.57 -0.29
N ARG A 52 -9.22 8.75 -0.90
CA ARG A 52 -8.08 9.66 -0.73
C ARG A 52 -7.91 10.12 0.71
N GLU A 53 -9.01 10.49 1.37
CA GLU A 53 -8.97 10.88 2.78
C GLU A 53 -8.48 9.74 3.66
N THR A 54 -9.02 8.54 3.45
CA THR A 54 -8.66 7.34 4.21
C THR A 54 -7.20 6.93 3.97
N MET A 55 -6.69 7.13 2.76
CA MET A 55 -5.34 6.71 2.36
C MET A 55 -4.29 7.81 2.50
N CYS A 56 -4.65 9.03 2.95
CA CYS A 56 -3.80 10.21 2.80
C CYS A 56 -2.39 10.06 3.40
N SER A 57 -2.24 9.38 4.53
CA SER A 57 -0.95 9.10 5.19
C SER A 57 -0.03 8.14 4.41
N HIS A 58 -0.53 7.56 3.33
CA HIS A 58 0.14 6.52 2.56
C HIS A 58 0.29 6.85 1.08
N LEU A 59 -0.23 8.01 0.65
CA LEU A 59 -0.06 8.50 -0.70
C LEU A 59 1.28 9.22 -0.78
N GLY A 60 2.11 8.81 -1.74
CA GLY A 60 3.33 9.54 -2.07
C GLY A 60 3.01 10.79 -2.90
N PRO A 61 3.96 11.75 -2.99
CA PRO A 61 3.87 12.86 -3.93
C PRO A 61 3.59 12.35 -5.35
N GLY A 62 2.62 12.96 -6.04
CA GLY A 62 2.24 12.56 -7.41
C GLY A 62 1.30 11.35 -7.51
N SER A 63 0.78 10.82 -6.40
CA SER A 63 -0.23 9.74 -6.46
C SER A 63 -1.53 10.24 -7.07
N ASP A 64 -1.98 9.61 -8.17
CA ASP A 64 -3.25 9.89 -8.82
C ASP A 64 -4.21 8.71 -8.64
N LEU A 65 -4.96 8.77 -7.54
CA LEU A 65 -6.01 7.79 -7.23
C LEU A 65 -7.11 7.71 -8.29
N GLY A 66 -7.37 8.78 -9.04
CA GLY A 66 -8.37 8.77 -10.10
C GLY A 66 -7.90 7.92 -11.27
N ALA A 67 -6.65 8.13 -11.70
CA ALA A 67 -6.01 7.31 -12.73
C ALA A 67 -5.90 5.84 -12.31
N ASP A 68 -5.49 5.57 -11.06
CA ASP A 68 -5.42 4.21 -10.53
C ASP A 68 -6.79 3.53 -10.49
N ALA A 69 -7.85 4.24 -10.08
CA ALA A 69 -9.22 3.71 -10.08
C ALA A 69 -9.73 3.42 -11.49
N ALA A 70 -9.41 4.27 -12.46
CA ALA A 70 -9.79 4.08 -13.87
C ALA A 70 -9.19 2.78 -14.44
N VAL A 71 -7.88 2.53 -14.19
CA VAL A 71 -7.23 1.28 -14.61
C VAL A 71 -7.92 0.07 -14.00
N LEU A 72 -8.29 0.13 -12.72
CA LEU A 72 -8.95 -0.99 -12.05
C LEU A 72 -10.40 -1.23 -12.54
N LEU A 73 -11.09 -0.18 -12.99
CA LEU A 73 -12.38 -0.28 -13.68
C LEU A 73 -12.22 -0.94 -15.05
N GLU A 74 -11.21 -0.56 -15.83
CA GLU A 74 -10.90 -1.17 -17.14
C GLU A 74 -10.55 -2.66 -17.02
N LEU A 75 -9.87 -3.05 -15.94
CA LEU A 75 -9.56 -4.45 -15.62
C LEU A 75 -10.77 -5.23 -15.08
N GLY A 76 -11.90 -4.58 -14.81
CA GLY A 76 -13.09 -5.20 -14.23
C GLY A 76 -12.95 -5.57 -12.74
N TRP A 77 -11.87 -5.12 -12.08
CA TRP A 77 -11.63 -5.39 -10.65
C TRP A 77 -12.42 -4.44 -9.75
N LEU A 78 -12.82 -3.29 -10.29
CA LEU A 78 -13.80 -2.41 -9.70
C LEU A 78 -15.04 -2.32 -10.58
N THR A 79 -16.15 -1.95 -9.97
CA THR A 79 -17.37 -1.50 -10.64
C THR A 79 -17.83 -0.17 -10.03
N GLY A 80 -18.54 0.64 -10.80
CA GLY A 80 -19.09 1.92 -10.37
C GLY A 80 -20.61 1.98 -10.52
N ASP A 81 -21.26 2.80 -9.69
CA ASP A 81 -22.71 3.04 -9.72
C ASP A 81 -23.13 4.16 -10.67
N GLY A 82 -22.16 4.87 -11.28
CA GLY A 82 -22.42 6.07 -12.08
C GLY A 82 -22.57 7.36 -11.26
N GLU A 83 -22.70 7.27 -9.94
CA GLU A 83 -22.65 8.40 -9.00
C GLU A 83 -21.24 8.63 -8.42
N GLY A 84 -20.29 7.80 -8.84
CA GLY A 84 -18.87 7.91 -8.52
C GLY A 84 -18.43 7.09 -7.31
N ARG A 85 -19.29 6.22 -6.77
CA ARG A 85 -18.86 5.21 -5.81
C ARG A 85 -18.28 4.00 -6.55
N LEU A 86 -17.28 3.41 -5.93
CA LEU A 86 -16.56 2.25 -6.43
C LEU A 86 -16.77 1.07 -5.50
N TRP A 87 -16.98 -0.11 -6.06
CA TRP A 87 -17.02 -1.39 -5.35
C TRP A 87 -16.00 -2.33 -5.94
N ILE A 88 -15.43 -3.16 -5.09
CA ILE A 88 -14.61 -4.28 -5.54
C ILE A 88 -15.50 -5.38 -6.12
N THR A 89 -15.09 -5.96 -7.24
CA THR A 89 -15.76 -7.12 -7.83
C THR A 89 -15.18 -8.42 -7.27
N GLU A 90 -15.81 -9.56 -7.55
CA GLU A 90 -15.24 -10.87 -7.20
C GLU A 90 -13.85 -11.09 -7.82
N SER A 91 -13.65 -10.65 -9.07
CA SER A 91 -12.35 -10.71 -9.74
C SER A 91 -11.32 -9.81 -9.08
N GLY A 92 -11.73 -8.62 -8.63
CA GLY A 92 -10.89 -7.73 -7.83
C GLY A 92 -10.52 -8.34 -6.49
N GLU A 93 -11.41 -9.11 -5.86
CA GLU A 93 -11.08 -9.84 -4.63
C GLU A 93 -10.13 -11.00 -4.83
N ALA A 94 -10.31 -11.77 -5.90
CA ALA A 94 -9.36 -12.80 -6.27
C ALA A 94 -7.97 -12.20 -6.50
N ALA A 95 -7.90 -11.07 -7.22
CA ALA A 95 -6.66 -10.33 -7.43
C ALA A 95 -6.07 -9.85 -6.10
N ARG A 96 -6.81 -9.11 -5.27
CA ARG A 96 -6.33 -8.63 -3.96
C ARG A 96 -5.75 -9.77 -3.12
N ALA A 97 -6.45 -10.90 -3.03
CA ALA A 97 -6.00 -12.06 -2.25
C ALA A 97 -4.71 -12.66 -2.80
N ASP A 98 -4.59 -12.81 -4.12
CA ASP A 98 -3.39 -13.32 -4.77
C ASP A 98 -2.17 -12.41 -4.51
N LEU A 99 -2.38 -11.11 -4.63
CA LEU A 99 -1.35 -10.10 -4.41
C LEU A 99 -0.91 -10.03 -2.95
N ALA A 100 -1.85 -10.18 -2.01
CA ALA A 100 -1.54 -10.29 -0.60
C ALA A 100 -0.67 -11.51 -0.27
N ARG A 101 -0.77 -12.61 -1.01
CA ARG A 101 0.09 -13.80 -0.85
C ARG A 101 1.52 -13.57 -1.33
N HIS A 102 1.73 -12.69 -2.30
CA HIS A 102 3.06 -12.37 -2.82
C HIS A 102 3.82 -11.30 -2.02
N ALA A 103 3.10 -10.48 -1.23
CA ALA A 103 3.68 -9.49 -0.33
C ALA A 103 4.67 -10.06 0.74
N PRO A 104 4.40 -11.19 1.42
CA PRO A 104 5.35 -11.76 2.39
C PRO A 104 6.63 -12.31 1.75
N VAL A 105 6.56 -12.83 0.51
CA VAL A 105 7.74 -13.40 -0.19
C VAL A 105 8.80 -12.34 -0.48
N GLY A 106 8.38 -11.12 -0.83
CA GLY A 106 9.31 -9.98 -0.95
C GLY A 106 9.91 -9.61 0.40
N ARG A 107 9.12 -9.65 1.47
CA ARG A 107 9.53 -9.28 2.82
C ARG A 107 10.55 -10.24 3.43
N GLU A 108 10.38 -11.54 3.24
CA GLU A 108 11.37 -12.55 3.65
C GLU A 108 12.68 -12.41 2.87
N GLN A 109 12.63 -12.15 1.57
CA GLN A 109 13.83 -11.91 0.76
C GLN A 109 14.57 -10.63 1.17
N ILE A 110 13.82 -9.55 1.47
CA ILE A 110 14.36 -8.28 1.95
C ILE A 110 15.02 -8.42 3.34
N HIS A 111 14.41 -9.21 4.22
CA HIS A 111 14.89 -9.39 5.60
C HIS A 111 15.76 -10.63 5.79
N HIS A 112 16.14 -11.30 4.71
CA HIS A 112 17.02 -12.46 4.76
C HIS A 112 18.36 -12.07 5.40
N GLY A 113 18.72 -12.76 6.49
CA GLY A 113 19.92 -12.45 7.30
C GLY A 113 19.71 -11.38 8.39
N VAL A 114 18.48 -10.87 8.59
CA VAL A 114 18.12 -9.99 9.71
C VAL A 114 17.31 -10.77 10.74
N ASP A 115 17.92 -10.98 11.92
CA ASP A 115 17.25 -11.63 13.04
C ASP A 115 16.11 -10.78 13.62
N ASP A 116 15.21 -11.43 14.37
CA ASP A 116 14.02 -10.80 14.95
C ASP A 116 14.37 -9.59 15.82
N ALA A 117 15.48 -9.68 16.57
CA ALA A 117 15.99 -8.60 17.40
C ALA A 117 16.42 -7.38 16.56
N GLY A 118 17.11 -7.61 15.44
CA GLY A 118 17.48 -6.61 14.46
C GLY A 118 16.26 -5.98 13.80
N ARG A 119 15.24 -6.77 13.44
CA ARG A 119 13.98 -6.26 12.85
C ARG A 119 13.23 -5.32 13.81
N VAL A 120 13.24 -5.62 15.11
CA VAL A 120 12.56 -4.81 16.12
C VAL A 120 13.39 -3.59 16.53
N THR A 121 14.71 -3.69 16.56
CA THR A 121 15.60 -2.66 17.11
C THR A 121 16.00 -1.61 16.06
N ALA A 122 16.26 -2.03 14.82
CA ALA A 122 16.70 -1.14 13.75
C ALA A 122 15.78 0.08 13.50
N PRO A 123 14.43 -0.02 13.50
CA PRO A 123 13.58 1.16 13.34
C PRO A 123 13.48 2.02 14.62
N LYS A 124 13.82 1.48 15.80
CA LYS A 124 13.73 2.23 17.07
C LYS A 124 14.84 3.26 17.21
N VAL A 125 16.05 2.95 16.76
CA VAL A 125 17.22 3.83 16.84
C VAL A 125 17.03 5.16 16.11
N PRO A 126 16.70 5.21 14.80
CA PRO A 126 16.49 6.48 14.10
C PRO A 126 15.25 7.22 14.61
N ARG A 127 14.19 6.51 15.04
CA ARG A 127 13.03 7.16 15.71
C ARG A 127 13.44 7.86 17.00
N GLN A 128 14.34 7.26 17.78
CA GLN A 128 14.87 7.87 18.99
C GLN A 128 15.75 9.08 18.66
N MET A 129 16.66 8.97 17.69
CA MET A 129 17.49 10.09 17.23
C MET A 129 16.65 11.28 16.73
N ILE A 130 15.56 11.03 16.00
CA ILE A 130 14.62 12.08 15.56
C ILE A 130 13.99 12.79 16.76
N ARG A 131 13.57 12.03 17.79
CA ARG A 131 13.03 12.60 19.04
C ARG A 131 14.07 13.43 19.79
N ASP A 132 15.29 12.90 19.94
CA ASP A 132 16.38 13.56 20.67
C ASP A 132 16.85 14.84 19.96
N ALA A 133 16.80 14.86 18.62
CA ALA A 133 17.08 16.03 17.80
C ALA A 133 15.91 17.04 17.71
N GLY A 134 14.82 16.84 18.46
CA GLY A 134 13.65 17.74 18.48
C GLY A 134 12.72 17.61 17.26
N GLY A 135 12.94 16.62 16.39
CA GLY A 135 12.03 16.31 15.29
C GLY A 135 10.77 15.60 15.81
N ARG A 136 9.59 16.05 15.37
CA ARG A 136 8.36 15.28 15.57
C ARG A 136 8.43 14.05 14.65
N PRO A 137 8.33 12.81 15.18
CA PRO A 137 8.11 11.67 14.31
C PRO A 137 6.82 11.91 13.52
N ALA A 138 6.84 11.62 12.21
CA ALA A 138 5.63 11.64 11.40
C ALA A 138 4.58 10.78 12.12
N ARG A 139 3.42 11.36 12.45
CA ARG A 139 2.35 10.66 13.16
C ARG A 139 1.90 9.51 12.25
N THR A 140 2.15 8.28 12.70
CA THR A 140 1.61 7.04 12.14
C THR A 140 0.10 6.99 12.27
#